data_AF-A0A8J9X2V0-F1
#
_entry.id   AF-A0A8J9X2V0-F1
#
_cell.length_a   1.000
_cell.length_b   1.000
_cell.length_c   1.000
_cell.angle_alpha   90.00
_cell.angle_beta   90.00
_cell.angle_gamma   90.00
#
_symmetry.space_group_name_H-M   'P 1'
#
loop_
_entity.id
_entity.type
_entity.pdbx_description
1 polymer ?
#
loop_
_entity_poly.entity_id
_entity_poly.type
_entity_poly.pdbx_seq_one_letter_code
_entity_poly.pdbx_strand_id
1 'polypeptide(L)'
;SCLTGRIHENLNAEIASGTIGSVLEAVGYLTWTFYARRVRANPSFYGAQSSSEEDVEHLLVSIVKSTLRDLEDQGCVSIQSDELEAHVTTMPLGLATSNFYLLYRTPKQMQF
;
A
#
# COMPACT_ATOMS: atom_id res chain seq x y z
N SER A 1 7.67 0.37 13.77
CA SER A 1 6.71 1.32 13.17
C SER A 1 5.35 0.68 13.24
N CYS A 2 4.29 1.38 13.67
CA CYS A 2 2.92 0.83 13.65
C CYS A 2 2.32 0.83 12.23
N LEU A 3 3.01 1.46 11.26
CA LEU A 3 2.58 1.55 9.87
C LEU A 3 2.40 0.17 9.22
N THR A 4 3.20 -0.82 9.60
CA THR A 4 3.11 -2.18 9.02
C THR A 4 1.74 -2.82 9.24
N GLY A 5 1.04 -2.48 10.34
CA GLY A 5 -0.29 -3.00 10.64
C GLY A 5 -1.43 -2.26 9.93
N ARG A 6 -1.19 -1.04 9.42
CA ARG A 6 -2.21 -0.13 8.85
C ARG A 6 -1.91 0.33 7.44
N ILE A 7 -0.96 -0.34 6.77
CA ILE A 7 -0.49 0.05 5.43
C ILE A 7 -1.59 -0.03 4.38
N HIS A 8 -2.49 -1.01 4.50
CA HIS A 8 -3.66 -1.19 3.64
C HIS A 8 -4.62 0.00 3.74
N GLU A 9 -4.92 0.44 4.97
CA GLU A 9 -5.82 1.57 5.24
C GLU A 9 -5.21 2.87 4.72
N ASN A 10 -3.92 3.11 5.00
CA ASN A 10 -3.24 4.32 4.57
C ASN A 10 -3.13 4.41 3.04
N LEU A 11 -2.72 3.33 2.36
CA LEU A 11 -2.64 3.32 0.90
C LEU A 11 -4.02 3.52 0.28
N ASN A 12 -5.04 2.82 0.77
CA ASN A 12 -6.39 2.97 0.26
C ASN A 12 -6.93 4.40 0.48
N ALA A 13 -6.63 5.04 1.62
CA ALA A 13 -7.02 6.41 1.89
C ALA A 13 -6.34 7.43 0.96
N GLU A 14 -5.03 7.27 0.71
CA GLU A 14 -4.27 8.15 -0.19
C GLU A 14 -4.68 7.97 -1.66
N ILE A 15 -5.02 6.74 -2.07
CA ILE A 15 -5.59 6.45 -3.40
C ILE A 15 -7.00 7.06 -3.52
N ALA A 16 -7.83 6.91 -2.49
CA ALA A 16 -9.18 7.49 -2.47
C ALA A 16 -9.17 9.03 -2.44
N SER A 17 -8.15 9.62 -1.81
CA SER A 17 -7.93 11.08 -1.81
C SER A 17 -7.35 11.59 -3.14
N GLY A 18 -6.88 10.70 -4.03
CA GLY A 18 -6.24 11.06 -5.29
C GLY A 18 -4.79 11.54 -5.15
N THR A 19 -4.16 11.38 -3.98
CA THR A 19 -2.73 11.67 -3.78
C THR A 19 -1.86 10.67 -4.53
N ILE A 20 -2.31 9.40 -4.60
CA ILE A 20 -1.61 8.30 -5.25
C ILE A 20 -2.48 7.79 -6.40
N GLY A 21 -2.00 7.93 -7.63
CA GLY A 21 -2.66 7.44 -8.85
C GLY A 21 -1.94 6.29 -9.55
N SER A 22 -0.74 5.92 -9.08
CA SER A 22 0.09 4.86 -9.66
C SER A 22 0.85 4.05 -8.61
N VAL A 23 1.29 2.84 -8.99
CA VAL A 23 2.12 2.00 -8.12
C VAL A 23 3.46 2.68 -7.80
N LEU A 24 4.08 3.35 -8.77
CA LEU A 24 5.31 4.12 -8.58
C LEU A 24 5.14 5.23 -7.53
N GLU A 25 4.04 5.98 -7.59
CA GLU A 25 3.73 7.02 -6.59
C GLU A 25 3.50 6.41 -5.20
N ALA A 26 2.87 5.24 -5.12
CA ALA A 26 2.70 4.53 -3.85
C ALA A 26 4.03 4.12 -3.21
N VAL A 27 4.97 3.63 -4.03
CA VAL A 27 6.33 3.32 -3.58
C VAL A 27 7.04 4.59 -3.14
N GLY A 28 6.96 5.66 -3.94
CA GLY A 28 7.50 6.97 -3.58
C GLY A 28 6.97 7.46 -2.24
N TYR A 29 5.65 7.42 -2.04
CA TYR A 29 5.00 7.78 -0.78
C TYR A 29 5.60 7.02 0.41
N LEU A 30 5.73 5.70 0.31
CA LEU A 30 6.33 4.90 1.39
C LEU A 30 7.79 5.26 1.66
N THR A 31 8.58 5.58 0.63
CA THR A 31 9.97 6.02 0.75
C THR A 31 10.10 7.31 1.57
N TRP A 32 9.11 8.21 1.50
CA TRP A 32 9.06 9.45 2.29
C TRP A 32 8.61 9.24 3.74
N THR A 33 8.03 8.09 4.08
CA THR A 33 7.54 7.84 5.45
C THR A 33 8.67 7.49 6.44
N PHE A 34 8.36 7.59 7.73
CA PHE A 34 9.24 7.13 8.80
C PHE A 34 9.52 5.61 8.74
N TYR A 35 8.69 4.83 8.05
CA TYR A 35 8.92 3.40 7.88
C TYR A 35 10.19 3.12 7.08
N ALA A 36 10.37 3.77 5.91
CA ALA A 36 11.58 3.60 5.10
C ALA A 36 12.86 3.97 5.86
N ARG A 37 12.82 5.03 6.68
CA ARG A 37 13.95 5.39 7.56
C ARG A 37 14.30 4.28 8.57
N ARG A 38 13.29 3.58 9.11
CA ARG A 38 13.51 2.45 10.04
C ARG A 38 13.99 1.18 9.35
N VAL A 39 13.53 0.90 8.13
CA VAL A 39 14.03 -0.24 7.35
C VAL A 39 15.52 -0.06 7.07
N ARG A 40 15.95 1.15 6.65
CA ARG A 40 17.38 1.47 6.47
C ARG A 40 18.21 1.30 7.74
N ALA A 41 17.65 1.70 8.90
CA ALA A 41 18.36 1.65 10.17
C ALA A 41 18.45 0.24 10.79
N ASN A 42 17.50 -0.66 10.49
CA ASN A 42 17.51 -2.04 10.98
C ASN A 42 16.87 -3.01 9.97
N PRO A 43 17.58 -3.32 8.87
CA PRO A 43 17.04 -4.13 7.78
C PRO A 43 16.68 -5.56 8.20
N SER A 44 17.50 -6.19 9.06
CA SER A 44 17.28 -7.56 9.52
C SER A 44 15.95 -7.75 10.25
N PHE A 45 15.48 -6.73 10.98
CA PHE A 45 14.18 -6.78 11.66
C PHE A 45 12.99 -6.77 10.68
N TYR A 46 13.16 -6.16 9.51
CA TYR A 46 12.12 -6.01 8.49
C TYR A 46 12.23 -7.05 7.35
N GLY A 47 13.25 -7.92 7.39
CA GLY A 47 13.46 -8.95 6.38
C GLY A 47 14.19 -8.48 5.12
N ALA A 48 14.85 -7.32 5.15
CA ALA A 48 15.74 -6.89 4.06
C ALA A 48 17.07 -7.65 4.13
N GLN A 49 17.58 -8.06 2.96
CA GLN A 49 18.85 -8.82 2.82
C GLN A 49 20.06 -7.99 3.26
N SER A 50 20.06 -6.69 2.95
CA SER A 50 21.10 -5.76 3.38
C SER A 50 20.54 -4.36 3.67
N SER A 51 21.38 -3.47 4.20
CA SER A 51 21.09 -2.04 4.35
C SER A 51 21.33 -1.23 3.06
N SER A 52 21.59 -1.90 1.93
CA SER A 52 21.71 -1.24 0.63
C SER A 52 20.42 -0.53 0.27
N GLU A 53 20.53 0.63 -0.38
CA GLU A 53 19.38 1.41 -0.81
C GLU A 53 18.51 0.62 -1.80
N GLU A 54 19.15 -0.11 -2.71
CA GLU A 54 18.49 -0.99 -3.69
C GLU A 54 17.64 -2.09 -3.01
N ASP A 55 18.17 -2.74 -1.96
CA ASP A 55 17.46 -3.81 -1.25
C ASP A 55 16.27 -3.27 -0.46
N VAL A 56 16.40 -2.06 0.12
CA VAL A 56 15.31 -1.40 0.83
C VAL A 56 14.21 -1.01 -0.14
N GLU A 57 14.55 -0.45 -1.29
CA GLU A 57 13.57 -0.12 -2.34
C GLU A 57 12.87 -1.38 -2.83
N HIS A 58 13.60 -2.46 -3.09
CA HIS A 58 13.01 -3.72 -3.53
C HIS A 58 12.03 -4.30 -2.50
N LEU A 59 12.35 -4.21 -1.20
CA LEU A 59 11.44 -4.58 -0.12
C LEU A 59 10.17 -3.72 -0.14
N LEU A 60 10.31 -2.40 -0.27
CA LEU A 60 9.18 -1.46 -0.30
C LEU A 60 8.25 -1.74 -1.49
N VAL A 61 8.82 -1.96 -2.67
CA VAL A 61 8.06 -2.34 -3.87
C VAL A 61 7.29 -3.63 -3.63
N SER A 62 7.94 -4.65 -3.06
CA SER A 62 7.28 -5.92 -2.74
C SER A 62 6.11 -5.73 -1.78
N ILE A 63 6.27 -4.89 -0.75
CA ILE A 63 5.21 -4.57 0.22
C ILE A 63 4.05 -3.88 -0.49
N VAL A 64 4.29 -2.81 -1.25
CA VAL A 64 3.24 -2.08 -1.99
C VAL A 64 2.48 -3.04 -2.89
N LYS A 65 3.18 -3.83 -3.72
CA LYS A 65 2.55 -4.79 -4.62
C LYS A 65 1.68 -5.80 -3.88
N SER A 66 2.16 -6.36 -2.78
CA SER A 66 1.38 -7.31 -1.98
C SER A 66 0.11 -6.65 -1.41
N THR A 67 0.23 -5.43 -0.87
CA THR A 67 -0.92 -4.71 -0.27
C THR A 67 -1.94 -4.27 -1.30
N LEU A 68 -1.50 -3.86 -2.50
CA LEU A 68 -2.39 -3.49 -3.59
C LEU A 68 -3.15 -4.71 -4.12
N ARG A 69 -2.50 -5.87 -4.26
CA ARG A 69 -3.16 -7.13 -4.62
C ARG A 69 -4.20 -7.55 -3.59
N ASP A 70 -3.88 -7.42 -2.30
CA ASP A 70 -4.85 -7.69 -1.23
C ASP A 70 -6.04 -6.73 -1.29
N LEU A 71 -5.81 -5.44 -1.54
CA LEU A 71 -6.89 -4.45 -1.70
C LEU A 71 -7.74 -4.70 -2.96
N GLU A 72 -7.13 -5.17 -4.05
CA GLU A 72 -7.81 -5.55 -5.28
C GLU A 72 -8.67 -6.79 -5.08
N ASP A 73 -8.18 -7.83 -4.40
CA ASP A 73 -8.99 -9.00 -4.03
C ASP A 73 -10.18 -8.60 -3.15
N GLN A 74 -10.00 -7.62 -2.26
CA GLN A 74 -11.11 -7.08 -1.46
C GLN A 74 -12.05 -6.14 -2.24
N GLY A 75 -11.76 -5.85 -3.51
CA GLY A 75 -12.56 -4.95 -4.35
C GLY A 75 -12.52 -3.48 -3.93
N CYS A 76 -11.50 -3.08 -3.15
CA CYS A 76 -11.33 -1.70 -2.69
C CYS A 76 -10.65 -0.82 -3.76
N VAL A 77 -9.73 -1.39 -4.53
CA VAL A 77 -9.00 -0.72 -5.60
C VAL A 77 -9.05 -1.57 -6.87
N SER A 78 -8.91 -0.92 -8.02
CA SER A 78 -8.73 -1.59 -9.32
C SER A 78 -7.39 -1.18 -9.90
N ILE A 79 -6.58 -2.16 -10.28
CA ILE A 79 -5.30 -1.91 -10.93
C ILE A 79 -5.47 -2.22 -12.42
N GLN A 80 -5.11 -1.28 -13.30
CA GLN A 80 -5.30 -1.48 -14.74
C GLN A 80 -4.30 -2.49 -15.34
N SER A 81 -3.14 -2.70 -14.71
CA SER A 81 -2.06 -3.60 -15.18
C SER A 81 -1.11 -3.95 -14.02
N ASP A 82 -0.29 -5.01 -14.12
CA ASP A 82 0.69 -5.40 -13.07
C ASP A 82 2.04 -4.64 -13.18
N GLU A 83 2.08 -3.62 -14.04
CA GLU A 83 3.26 -2.78 -14.28
C GLU A 83 3.44 -1.72 -13.18
N LEU A 84 4.67 -1.23 -13.00
CA LEU A 84 4.96 -0.19 -12.00
C LEU A 84 4.31 1.16 -12.32
N GLU A 85 4.10 1.43 -13.61
CA GLU A 85 3.44 2.65 -14.10
C GLU A 85 1.92 2.47 -14.19
N ALA A 86 1.40 1.30 -13.81
CA ALA A 86 -0.02 1.04 -13.89
C ALA A 86 -0.82 2.02 -13.02
N HIS A 87 -1.88 2.55 -13.62
CA HIS A 87 -2.82 3.40 -12.93
C HIS A 87 -3.67 2.59 -11.94
N VAL A 88 -3.80 3.14 -10.74
CA VAL A 88 -4.61 2.59 -9.66
C VAL A 88 -5.81 3.50 -9.46
N THR A 89 -7.01 2.93 -9.50
CA THR A 89 -8.25 3.67 -9.26
C THR A 89 -8.95 3.12 -8.03
N THR A 90 -9.55 4.02 -7.24
CA THR A 90 -10.39 3.62 -6.11
C THR A 90 -11.73 3.10 -6.61
N MET A 91 -12.21 2.00 -6.03
CA MET A 91 -13.57 1.52 -6.25
C MET A 91 -14.53 2.12 -5.21
N PRO A 92 -15.86 2.10 -5.43
CA PRO A 92 -16.83 2.63 -4.47
C PRO A 92 -16.70 2.03 -3.06
N LEU A 93 -16.30 0.75 -2.95
CA LEU A 93 -16.03 0.10 -1.66
C LEU A 93 -14.79 0.70 -0.97
N GLY A 94 -13.72 0.95 -1.73
CA GLY A 94 -12.51 1.60 -1.23
C GLY A 94 -12.81 3.02 -0.72
N LEU A 95 -13.57 3.79 -1.50
CA LEU A 95 -14.01 5.13 -1.10
C LEU A 95 -14.84 5.12 0.18
N ALA A 96 -15.79 4.19 0.31
CA ALA A 96 -16.58 4.03 1.52
C ALA A 96 -15.70 3.69 2.73
N THR A 97 -14.77 2.75 2.59
CA THR A 97 -13.85 2.40 3.69
C THR A 97 -12.97 3.58 4.12
N SER A 98 -12.49 4.38 3.18
CA SER A 98 -11.69 5.57 3.48
C SER A 98 -12.51 6.62 4.23
N ASN A 99 -13.73 6.92 3.77
CA ASN A 99 -14.58 7.94 4.39
C ASN A 99 -15.04 7.57 5.80
N PHE A 100 -15.28 6.29 6.06
CA PHE A 100 -15.76 5.80 7.35
C PHE A 100 -14.67 5.19 8.24
N TYR A 101 -13.40 5.29 7.84
CA TYR A 101 -12.25 4.72 8.57
C TYR A 101 -12.43 3.23 8.90
N LEU A 102 -13.00 2.47 7.96
CA LEU A 102 -13.26 1.03 8.10
C LEU A 102 -12.04 0.21 7.68
N LEU A 103 -11.93 -0.99 8.23
CA LEU A 103 -10.92 -1.96 7.80
C LEU A 103 -11.20 -2.41 6.36
N TYR A 104 -10.16 -2.59 5.56
CA TYR A 104 -10.29 -3.01 4.15
C TYR A 104 -10.99 -4.38 3.97
N ARG A 105 -11.02 -5.22 5.01
CA ARG A 105 -11.68 -6.55 5.00
C ARG A 105 -13.18 -6.49 5.27
N THR A 106 -13.65 -5.46 5.99
CA THR A 106 -15.05 -5.38 6.44
C THR A 106 -16.08 -5.29 5.29
N PRO A 107 -15.86 -4.54 4.19
CA PRO A 107 -16.88 -4.39 3.14
C PRO A 107 -17.22 -5.70 2.43
N LYS A 108 -16.22 -6.50 2.07
CA LYS A 108 -16.42 -7.79 1.39
C LYS A 108 -17.17 -8.78 2.27
N GLN A 109 -17.00 -8.70 3.59
CA GLN A 109 -17.74 -9.54 4.56
C GLN A 109 -19.21 -9.11 4.73
N MET A 110 -19.58 -7.88 4.38
CA MET A 110 -20.95 -7.36 4.51
C MET A 110 -21.80 -7.55 3.25
N GLN A 111 -21.19 -7.97 2.13
CA GLN A 111 -21.94 -8.34 0.92
C GLN A 111 -22.56 -9.73 1.12
N PHE A 112 -23.87 -9.75 1.40
CA PHE A 112 -24.69 -10.96 1.48
C PHE A 112 -25.21 -11.38 0.10
#